data_AF-A0A0B4EM71-F1
#
_entry.id   AF-A0A0B4EM71-F1
#
_cell.length_a   1.000
_cell.length_b   1.000
_cell.length_c   1.000
_cell.angle_alpha   90.00
_cell.angle_beta   90.00
_cell.angle_gamma   90.00
#
_symmetry.space_group_name_H-M   'P 1'
#
loop_
_entity.id
_entity.type
_entity.pdbx_description
1 polymer ?
#
loop_
_entity_poly.entity_id
_entity_poly.type
_entity_poly.pdbx_seq_one_letter_code
_entity_poly.pdbx_strand_id
1 'polypeptide(L)'
;MDLESLDEIENPVNLNFHHKEELANRSVEELKSFQDIMNEPFAQRVESLIGWYKRCIERAERRPENYGSSVLPLDFNSLCDTIKTATGVQFFGGASLTILQRFIQRDVASNVRCHLQVGSCDPSANLLPNQFNIALNLKAARFVFNHFTEFLDFTVVPSHSAQSTKYSLAGLKHEGGRCLERRVLGFNCREDPLKIAGKQVTIEKDYPNQACPMPDLTAFLCALIPGFNGSTLGYAQVDDDNGTLIFRRESSGIPMYDIMDNRSLTETEVVATLSSLAARGDVSELAL
;
A
#
# COMPACT_ATOMS: atom_id res chain seq x y z
N MET A 1 11.04 8.95 3.67
CA MET A 1 10.23 9.05 2.42
C MET A 1 11.16 9.05 1.23
N ASP A 2 10.93 8.22 0.20
CA ASP A 2 11.75 8.21 -1.02
C ASP A 2 11.38 9.39 -1.94
N LEU A 3 11.81 10.59 -1.54
CA LEU A 3 11.53 11.81 -2.29
C LEU A 3 12.28 11.87 -3.63
N GLU A 4 13.43 11.19 -3.73
CA GLU A 4 14.23 11.14 -4.95
C GLU A 4 13.48 10.43 -6.08
N SER A 5 12.65 9.43 -5.76
CA SER A 5 11.86 8.70 -6.76
C SER A 5 10.67 9.49 -7.33
N LEU A 6 10.32 10.66 -6.78
CA LEU A 6 9.16 11.43 -7.23
C LEU A 6 9.31 11.94 -8.66
N ASP A 7 10.53 12.34 -9.05
CA ASP A 7 10.82 12.83 -10.40
C ASP A 7 10.78 11.69 -11.46
N GLU A 8 10.76 10.43 -11.02
CA GLU A 8 10.72 9.25 -11.87
C GLU A 8 9.30 8.69 -12.07
N ILE A 9 8.28 9.29 -11.44
CA ILE A 9 6.88 8.89 -11.61
C ILE A 9 6.40 9.30 -13.01
N GLU A 10 6.05 8.30 -13.84
CA GLU A 10 5.55 8.52 -15.19
C GLU A 10 4.03 8.83 -15.20
N ASN A 11 3.28 8.26 -14.25
CA ASN A 11 1.85 8.46 -14.15
C ASN A 11 1.40 8.83 -12.73
N PRO A 12 1.14 10.13 -12.44
CA PRO A 12 0.74 10.59 -11.11
C PRO A 12 -0.74 10.35 -10.81
N VAL A 13 -1.47 9.59 -11.64
CA VAL A 13 -2.89 9.27 -11.42
C VAL A 13 -3.13 8.68 -10.02
N ASN A 14 -2.17 7.95 -9.46
CA ASN A 14 -2.16 7.53 -8.06
C ASN A 14 -2.30 8.70 -7.06
N LEU A 15 -1.49 9.74 -7.21
CA LEU A 15 -1.58 10.93 -6.36
C LEU A 15 -2.98 11.55 -6.42
N ASN A 16 -3.63 11.55 -7.59
CA ASN A 16 -4.99 12.04 -7.74
C ASN A 16 -6.06 11.10 -7.14
N PHE A 17 -5.87 9.79 -7.12
CA PHE A 17 -6.83 8.87 -6.49
C PHE A 17 -6.71 8.83 -4.97
N HIS A 18 -5.50 9.00 -4.44
CA HIS A 18 -5.21 8.89 -3.01
C HIS A 18 -5.15 10.23 -2.26
N HIS A 19 -5.18 11.40 -2.94
CA HIS A 19 -5.10 12.71 -2.27
C HIS A 19 -6.20 12.97 -1.23
N LYS A 20 -7.34 12.28 -1.28
CA LYS A 20 -8.39 12.45 -0.26
C LYS A 20 -8.16 11.59 0.97
N GLU A 21 -7.34 10.54 0.88
CA GLU A 21 -7.04 9.68 2.03
C GLU A 21 -6.32 10.45 3.13
N GLU A 22 -5.40 11.34 2.76
CA GLU A 22 -4.62 12.12 3.72
C GLU A 22 -5.48 13.07 4.56
N LEU A 23 -6.68 13.40 4.06
CA LEU A 23 -7.63 14.30 4.72
C LEU A 23 -8.49 13.56 5.75
N ALA A 24 -8.76 12.27 5.56
CA ALA A 24 -9.67 11.51 6.42
C ALA A 24 -9.21 11.44 7.90
N ASN A 25 -7.91 11.61 8.14
CA ASN A 25 -7.32 11.60 9.49
C ASN A 25 -7.16 12.98 10.14
N ARG A 26 -7.51 14.07 9.44
CA ARG A 26 -7.32 15.45 9.92
C ARG A 26 -8.41 15.88 10.90
N SER A 27 -8.12 16.91 11.69
CA SER A 27 -9.12 17.53 12.57
C SER A 27 -10.13 18.38 11.78
N VAL A 28 -11.26 18.72 12.41
CA VAL A 28 -12.27 19.58 11.77
C VAL A 28 -11.68 20.95 11.42
N GLU A 29 -10.83 21.50 12.29
CA GLU A 29 -10.18 22.80 12.08
C GLU A 29 -9.19 22.74 10.91
N GLU A 30 -8.40 21.66 10.81
CA GLU A 30 -7.47 21.45 9.71
C GLU A 30 -8.20 21.33 8.37
N LEU A 31 -9.32 20.61 8.34
CA LEU A 31 -10.14 20.42 7.15
C LEU A 31 -10.84 21.69 6.69
N LYS A 32 -11.37 22.49 7.61
CA LYS A 32 -11.95 23.80 7.28
C LYS A 32 -10.90 24.73 6.68
N SER A 33 -9.73 24.81 7.33
CA SER A 33 -8.61 25.60 6.81
C SER A 33 -8.17 25.10 5.42
N PHE A 34 -8.14 23.78 5.19
CA PHE A 34 -7.82 23.23 3.88
C PHE A 34 -8.86 23.63 2.83
N GLN A 35 -10.16 23.55 3.15
CA GLN A 35 -11.24 23.94 2.23
C GLN A 35 -11.17 25.43 1.87
N ASP A 36 -10.87 26.29 2.85
CA ASP A 36 -10.70 27.73 2.62
C ASP A 36 -9.54 27.98 1.64
N ILE A 37 -8.40 27.31 1.82
CA ILE A 37 -7.25 27.39 0.92
C ILE A 37 -7.61 26.89 -0.50
N MET A 38 -8.38 25.81 -0.60
CA MET A 38 -8.80 25.28 -1.91
C MET A 38 -9.70 26.23 -2.71
N ASN A 39 -10.28 27.25 -2.08
CA ASN A 39 -11.04 28.31 -2.74
C ASN A 39 -10.18 29.49 -3.22
N GLU A 40 -8.88 29.52 -2.86
CA GLU A 40 -7.96 30.58 -3.27
C GLU A 40 -7.56 30.44 -4.76
N PRO A 41 -7.15 31.55 -5.41
CA PRO A 41 -6.53 31.52 -6.74
C PRO A 41 -5.29 30.61 -6.76
N PHE A 42 -5.05 29.92 -7.89
CA PHE A 42 -4.04 28.84 -7.97
C PHE A 42 -2.65 29.22 -7.42
N ALA A 43 -2.12 30.39 -7.81
CA ALA A 43 -0.80 30.83 -7.35
C ALA A 43 -0.73 30.96 -5.82
N GLN A 44 -1.76 31.58 -5.21
CA GLN A 44 -1.83 31.74 -3.76
C GLN A 44 -2.09 30.40 -3.06
N ARG A 45 -2.97 29.57 -3.62
CA ARG A 45 -3.31 28.24 -3.11
C ARG A 45 -2.07 27.38 -2.92
N VAL A 46 -1.14 27.38 -3.87
CA VAL A 46 0.09 26.58 -3.78
C VAL A 46 0.91 26.99 -2.55
N GLU A 47 1.16 28.28 -2.37
CA GLU A 47 1.93 28.78 -1.21
C GLU A 47 1.20 28.50 0.11
N SER A 48 -0.11 28.73 0.15
CA SER A 48 -0.96 28.46 1.31
C SER A 48 -0.98 26.98 1.69
N LEU A 49 -1.09 26.08 0.71
CA LEU A 49 -1.03 24.63 0.91
C LEU A 49 0.32 24.20 1.48
N ILE A 50 1.43 24.68 0.92
CA ILE A 50 2.77 24.40 1.44
C ILE A 50 2.87 24.83 2.91
N GLY A 51 2.41 26.05 3.23
CA GLY A 51 2.38 26.55 4.60
C GLY A 51 1.49 25.72 5.52
N TRP A 52 0.35 25.25 5.02
CA TRP A 52 -0.58 24.38 5.76
C TRP A 52 0.05 23.03 6.09
N TYR A 53 0.66 22.34 5.11
CA TYR A 53 1.34 21.06 5.37
C TYR A 53 2.50 21.23 6.36
N LYS A 54 3.32 22.29 6.24
CA LYS A 54 4.38 22.58 7.22
C LYS A 54 3.84 22.69 8.64
N ARG A 55 2.78 23.48 8.85
CA ARG A 55 2.14 23.61 10.17
C ARG A 55 1.54 22.28 10.67
N CYS A 56 0.97 21.47 9.78
CA CYS A 56 0.46 20.15 10.13
C CYS A 56 1.58 19.20 10.57
N ILE A 57 2.73 19.22 9.90
CA ILE A 57 3.93 18.43 10.27
C ILE A 57 4.44 18.89 11.64
N GLU A 58 4.69 20.19 11.82
CA GLU A 58 5.17 20.75 13.09
C GLU A 58 4.22 20.41 14.26
N ARG A 59 2.91 20.47 14.03
CA ARG A 59 1.92 20.09 15.04
C ARG A 59 1.99 18.60 15.35
N ALA A 60 2.13 17.75 14.33
CA ALA A 60 2.24 16.31 14.50
C ALA A 60 3.48 15.94 15.32
N GLU A 61 4.63 16.56 15.04
CA GLU A 61 5.90 16.37 15.77
C GLU A 61 5.83 16.79 17.25
N ARG A 62 4.97 17.76 17.58
CA ARG A 62 4.78 18.24 18.97
C ARG A 62 3.80 17.39 19.79
N ARG A 63 3.09 16.43 19.18
CA ARG A 63 2.14 15.59 19.92
C ARG A 63 2.90 14.62 20.83
N PRO A 64 2.50 14.45 22.11
CA PRO A 64 3.16 13.53 23.03
C PRO A 64 3.24 12.09 22.49
N GLU A 65 2.19 11.62 21.80
CA GLU A 65 2.15 10.29 21.18
C GLU A 65 3.13 10.11 20.01
N ASN A 66 3.66 11.21 19.46
CA ASN A 66 4.65 11.21 18.39
C ASN A 66 6.03 11.66 18.89
N TYR A 67 6.23 11.79 20.20
CA TYR A 67 7.50 12.22 20.76
C TYR A 67 8.59 11.20 20.42
N GLY A 68 9.62 11.64 19.69
CA GLY A 68 10.68 10.76 19.17
C GLY A 68 10.43 10.24 17.74
N SER A 69 9.25 10.47 17.17
CA SER A 69 8.93 10.12 15.79
C SER A 69 9.30 11.25 14.84
N SER A 70 10.19 11.00 13.87
CA SER A 70 10.53 11.94 12.81
C SER A 70 10.28 11.34 11.44
N VAL A 71 9.69 12.11 10.52
CA VAL A 71 9.58 11.72 9.11
C VAL A 71 10.71 12.39 8.33
N LEU A 72 11.76 11.62 8.06
CA LEU A 72 12.93 12.10 7.32
C LEU A 72 12.90 11.62 5.85
N PRO A 73 13.58 12.33 4.93
CA PRO A 73 13.93 11.77 3.64
C PRO A 73 14.62 10.41 3.80
N LEU A 74 14.36 9.49 2.88
CA LEU A 74 14.99 8.18 2.89
C LEU A 74 16.48 8.36 2.60
N ASP A 75 17.35 8.01 3.55
CA ASP A 75 18.77 7.82 3.26
C ASP A 75 18.95 6.48 2.57
N PHE A 76 18.94 6.52 1.23
CA PHE A 76 19.01 5.31 0.42
C PHE A 76 20.35 4.58 0.56
N ASN A 77 21.46 5.30 0.81
CA ASN A 77 22.76 4.65 1.01
C ASN A 77 22.77 3.91 2.35
N SER A 78 22.29 4.54 3.43
CA SER A 78 22.17 3.89 4.73
C SER A 78 21.23 2.68 4.68
N LEU A 79 20.13 2.76 3.93
CA LEU A 79 19.25 1.61 3.67
C LEU A 79 20.01 0.47 2.98
N CYS A 80 20.76 0.77 1.93
CA CYS A 80 21.55 -0.25 1.21
C CYS A 80 22.60 -0.91 2.13
N ASP A 81 23.31 -0.13 2.95
CA ASP A 81 24.29 -0.66 3.91
C ASP A 81 23.62 -1.55 4.97
N THR A 82 22.43 -1.15 5.42
CA THR A 82 21.60 -1.97 6.32
C THR A 82 21.21 -3.30 5.66
N ILE A 83 20.75 -3.28 4.41
CA ILE A 83 20.40 -4.50 3.67
C ILE A 83 21.62 -5.43 3.47
N LYS A 84 22.79 -4.86 3.19
CA LYS A 84 24.04 -5.63 2.99
C LYS A 84 24.47 -6.37 4.26
N THR A 85 24.27 -5.75 5.42
CA THR A 85 24.70 -6.30 6.72
C THR A 85 23.66 -7.22 7.37
N ALA A 86 22.40 -7.17 6.93
CA ALA A 86 21.34 -8.04 7.42
C ALA A 86 21.52 -9.49 6.97
N THR A 87 21.08 -10.44 7.80
CA THR A 87 21.05 -11.88 7.45
C THR A 87 20.03 -12.22 6.37
N GLY A 88 19.06 -11.34 6.15
CA GLY A 88 18.02 -11.43 5.13
C GLY A 88 16.97 -10.36 5.38
N VAL A 89 16.45 -9.77 4.31
CA VAL A 89 15.46 -8.69 4.39
C VAL A 89 14.17 -9.16 3.75
N GLN A 90 13.05 -9.00 4.46
CA GLN A 90 11.73 -9.14 3.85
C GLN A 90 11.25 -7.77 3.38
N PHE A 91 10.90 -7.69 2.10
CA PHE A 91 10.35 -6.49 1.49
C PHE A 91 8.91 -6.74 1.09
N PHE A 92 7.99 -5.97 1.69
CA PHE A 92 6.58 -5.95 1.32
C PHE A 92 6.31 -4.70 0.47
N GLY A 93 5.87 -4.89 -0.76
CA GLY A 93 5.64 -3.80 -1.72
C GLY A 93 4.20 -3.75 -2.20
N GLY A 94 3.61 -2.56 -2.20
CA GLY A 94 2.30 -2.26 -2.77
C GLY A 94 2.30 -0.96 -3.59
N ALA A 95 3.46 -0.53 -4.07
CA ALA A 95 3.67 0.74 -4.78
C ALA A 95 4.59 0.54 -5.99
N SER A 96 5.11 1.64 -6.56
CA SER A 96 6.03 1.63 -7.71
C SER A 96 7.24 0.72 -7.48
N LEU A 97 7.69 0.05 -8.55
CA LEU A 97 8.84 -0.87 -8.52
C LEU A 97 10.19 -0.14 -8.59
N THR A 98 10.19 1.20 -8.57
CA THR A 98 11.39 2.05 -8.67
C THR A 98 12.43 1.71 -7.60
N ILE A 99 12.02 1.54 -6.33
CA ILE A 99 12.97 1.19 -5.26
C ILE A 99 13.64 -0.17 -5.47
N LEU A 100 12.93 -1.13 -6.08
CA LEU A 100 13.46 -2.46 -6.39
C LEU A 100 14.48 -2.40 -7.53
N GLN A 101 14.23 -1.58 -8.55
CA GLN A 101 15.24 -1.29 -9.58
C GLN A 101 16.51 -0.72 -8.95
N ARG A 102 16.37 0.22 -8.00
CA ARG A 102 17.53 0.79 -7.31
C ARG A 102 18.26 -0.24 -6.44
N PHE A 103 17.57 -1.20 -5.83
CA PHE A 103 18.20 -2.30 -5.09
C PHE A 103 19.06 -3.20 -5.99
N ILE A 104 18.58 -3.52 -7.19
CA ILE A 104 19.38 -4.23 -8.20
C ILE A 104 20.61 -3.40 -8.58
N GLN A 105 20.43 -2.12 -8.93
CA GLN A 105 21.52 -1.23 -9.35
C GLN A 105 22.57 -0.96 -8.25
N ARG A 106 22.25 -1.22 -6.98
CA ARG A 106 23.17 -1.08 -5.85
C ARG A 106 23.74 -2.42 -5.36
N ASP A 107 23.47 -3.50 -6.07
CA ASP A 107 23.92 -4.87 -5.75
C ASP A 107 23.48 -5.31 -4.34
N VAL A 108 22.25 -4.98 -3.94
CA VAL A 108 21.68 -5.40 -2.65
C VAL A 108 20.48 -6.34 -2.80
N ALA A 109 19.97 -6.52 -4.02
CA ALA A 109 18.80 -7.35 -4.32
C ALA A 109 18.93 -8.80 -3.82
N SER A 110 20.13 -9.38 -3.90
CA SER A 110 20.39 -10.77 -3.49
C SER A 110 20.20 -11.05 -1.99
N ASN A 111 20.02 -10.02 -1.16
CA ASN A 111 19.71 -10.16 0.27
C ASN A 111 18.22 -9.94 0.58
N VAL A 112 17.40 -9.62 -0.43
CA VAL A 112 16.02 -9.19 -0.26
C VAL A 112 15.05 -10.24 -0.80
N ARG A 113 14.08 -10.62 0.03
CA ARG A 113 12.92 -11.44 -0.31
C ARG A 113 11.71 -10.53 -0.55
N CYS A 114 11.25 -10.46 -1.78
CA CYS A 114 10.17 -9.57 -2.18
C CYS A 114 8.81 -10.29 -2.17
N HIS A 115 7.82 -9.64 -1.56
CA HIS A 115 6.40 -9.99 -1.60
C HIS A 115 5.60 -8.77 -2.08
N LEU A 116 5.07 -8.82 -3.30
CA LEU A 116 4.55 -7.63 -3.98
C LEU A 116 3.09 -7.76 -4.40
N GLN A 117 2.26 -6.77 -4.09
CA GLN A 117 0.96 -6.57 -4.75
C GLN A 117 1.20 -5.92 -6.11
N VAL A 118 1.24 -6.71 -7.19
CA VAL A 118 1.53 -6.19 -8.54
C VAL A 118 0.98 -7.10 -9.63
N GLY A 119 0.62 -6.51 -10.78
CA GLY A 119 0.17 -7.23 -11.95
C GLY A 119 -1.28 -7.74 -11.83
N SER A 120 -1.76 -8.39 -12.90
CA SER A 120 -3.05 -9.07 -12.92
C SER A 120 -3.10 -10.06 -14.07
N CYS A 121 -3.49 -11.30 -13.82
CA CYS A 121 -3.76 -12.29 -14.87
C CYS A 121 -5.18 -12.14 -15.47
N ASP A 122 -5.98 -11.25 -14.89
CA ASP A 122 -7.28 -10.84 -15.38
C ASP A 122 -7.23 -9.34 -15.75
N PRO A 123 -7.13 -8.99 -17.04
CA PRO A 123 -7.09 -7.59 -17.48
C PRO A 123 -8.32 -6.78 -17.06
N SER A 124 -9.48 -7.42 -16.83
CA SER A 124 -10.70 -6.73 -16.39
C SER A 124 -10.61 -6.20 -14.96
N ALA A 125 -9.66 -6.71 -14.16
CA ALA A 125 -9.39 -6.24 -12.81
C ALA A 125 -8.53 -4.97 -12.76
N ASN A 126 -7.98 -4.52 -13.90
CA ASN A 126 -7.15 -3.32 -13.97
C ASN A 126 -7.98 -2.07 -14.28
N LEU A 127 -7.73 -0.97 -13.55
CA LEU A 127 -8.33 0.34 -13.81
C LEU A 127 -7.67 1.07 -15.00
N LEU A 128 -6.45 0.68 -15.35
CA LEU A 128 -5.62 1.21 -16.45
C LEU A 128 -5.14 0.02 -17.30
N PRO A 129 -4.62 0.24 -18.53
CA PRO A 129 -4.07 -0.86 -19.33
C PRO A 129 -3.00 -1.67 -18.57
N ASN A 130 -2.13 -0.97 -17.84
CA ASN A 130 -1.22 -1.56 -16.86
C ASN A 130 -1.85 -1.55 -15.46
N GLN A 131 -1.56 -2.58 -14.66
CA GLN A 131 -1.90 -2.54 -13.23
C GLN A 131 -1.27 -1.30 -12.57
N PHE A 132 -1.94 -0.77 -11.55
CA PHE A 132 -1.66 0.54 -10.98
C PHE A 132 -0.20 0.75 -10.55
N ASN A 133 0.41 -0.22 -9.87
CA ASN A 133 1.79 -0.15 -9.39
C ASN A 133 2.83 -0.24 -10.52
N ILE A 134 2.47 -0.90 -11.63
CA ILE A 134 3.24 -0.91 -12.88
C ILE A 134 3.14 0.45 -13.58
N ALA A 135 1.93 1.01 -13.65
CA ALA A 135 1.66 2.27 -14.37
C ALA A 135 2.40 3.47 -13.76
N LEU A 136 2.76 3.43 -12.48
CA LEU A 136 3.53 4.49 -11.80
C LEU A 136 4.90 4.73 -12.44
N ASN A 137 5.60 3.66 -12.82
CA ASN A 137 6.89 3.73 -13.53
C ASN A 137 7.05 2.44 -14.34
N LEU A 138 6.64 2.49 -15.60
CA LEU A 138 6.62 1.32 -16.47
C LEU A 138 8.04 0.81 -16.77
N LYS A 139 9.00 1.72 -16.89
CA LYS A 139 10.40 1.39 -17.12
C LYS A 139 11.00 0.62 -15.95
N ALA A 140 10.77 1.09 -14.73
CA ALA A 140 11.21 0.39 -13.53
C ALA A 140 10.56 -0.99 -13.42
N ALA A 141 9.26 -1.10 -13.67
CA ALA A 141 8.56 -2.38 -13.63
C ALA A 141 9.13 -3.37 -14.64
N ARG A 142 9.32 -2.95 -15.90
CA ARG A 142 9.92 -3.78 -16.96
C ARG A 142 11.33 -4.23 -16.58
N PHE A 143 12.15 -3.32 -16.04
CA PHE A 143 13.49 -3.64 -15.58
C PHE A 143 13.43 -4.70 -14.48
N VAL A 144 12.63 -4.47 -13.42
CA VAL A 144 12.55 -5.41 -12.30
C VAL A 144 12.04 -6.79 -12.72
N PHE A 145 11.04 -6.88 -13.61
CA PHE A 145 10.55 -8.18 -14.08
C PHE A 145 11.54 -8.94 -14.98
N ASN A 146 12.46 -8.25 -15.67
CA ASN A 146 13.52 -8.92 -16.41
C ASN A 146 14.67 -9.39 -15.51
N HIS A 147 14.75 -8.85 -14.29
CA HIS A 147 15.84 -9.07 -13.34
C HIS A 147 15.34 -9.68 -12.01
N PHE A 148 14.12 -10.23 -11.98
CA PHE A 148 13.48 -10.69 -10.73
C PHE A 148 14.25 -11.83 -10.04
N THR A 149 15.03 -12.59 -10.81
CA THR A 149 15.88 -13.69 -10.31
C THR A 149 17.14 -13.21 -9.60
N GLU A 150 17.43 -11.90 -9.61
CA GLU A 150 18.54 -11.32 -8.83
C GLU A 150 18.17 -11.10 -7.36
N PHE A 151 16.88 -11.14 -7.03
CA PHE A 151 16.41 -11.15 -5.65
C PHE A 151 16.57 -12.52 -5.01
N LEU A 152 16.69 -12.56 -3.68
CA LEU A 152 16.76 -13.82 -2.94
C LEU A 152 15.49 -14.65 -3.14
N ASP A 153 14.34 -14.00 -3.05
CA ASP A 153 13.03 -14.51 -3.42
C ASP A 153 12.24 -13.37 -4.06
N PHE A 154 11.38 -13.68 -5.03
CA PHE A 154 10.50 -12.68 -5.65
C PHE A 154 9.13 -13.29 -5.92
N THR A 155 8.15 -12.95 -5.07
CA THR A 155 6.78 -13.46 -5.16
C THR A 155 5.80 -12.31 -5.34
N VAL A 156 4.82 -12.49 -6.22
CA VAL A 156 3.77 -11.50 -6.47
C VAL A 156 2.40 -11.98 -6.01
N VAL A 157 1.51 -11.04 -5.74
CA VAL A 157 0.09 -11.26 -5.45
C VAL A 157 -0.69 -10.41 -6.45
N PRO A 158 -1.12 -11.01 -7.57
CA PRO A 158 -1.79 -10.29 -8.64
C PRO A 158 -3.11 -9.68 -8.16
N SER A 159 -3.55 -8.63 -8.83
CA SER A 159 -4.74 -7.84 -8.44
C SER A 159 -6.00 -8.68 -8.30
N HIS A 160 -6.24 -9.63 -9.22
CA HIS A 160 -7.40 -10.51 -9.15
C HIS A 160 -7.39 -11.37 -7.87
N SER A 161 -6.22 -11.82 -7.42
CA SER A 161 -6.06 -12.57 -6.16
C SER A 161 -6.11 -11.65 -4.94
N ALA A 162 -5.45 -10.49 -5.00
CA ALA A 162 -5.40 -9.54 -3.90
C ALA A 162 -6.80 -8.97 -3.56
N GLN A 163 -7.66 -8.82 -4.58
CA GLN A 163 -9.01 -8.29 -4.47
C GLN A 163 -10.08 -9.36 -4.17
N SER A 164 -9.74 -10.65 -4.22
CA SER A 164 -10.72 -11.73 -3.99
C SER A 164 -11.13 -11.86 -2.52
N THR A 165 -10.30 -11.36 -1.60
CA THR A 165 -10.61 -11.29 -0.17
C THR A 165 -11.18 -9.93 0.22
N LYS A 166 -12.37 -9.94 0.81
CA LYS A 166 -12.99 -8.76 1.43
C LYS A 166 -12.94 -8.87 2.94
N TYR A 167 -12.67 -7.77 3.62
CA TYR A 167 -12.55 -7.69 5.08
C TYR A 167 -13.72 -6.89 5.64
N SER A 168 -14.41 -7.44 6.64
CA SER A 168 -15.43 -6.71 7.41
C SER A 168 -14.86 -5.39 7.93
N LEU A 169 -15.60 -4.29 7.69
CA LEU A 169 -15.19 -2.98 8.17
C LEU A 169 -15.19 -2.91 9.71
N ALA A 170 -16.14 -3.60 10.35
CA ALA A 170 -16.19 -3.71 11.80
C ALA A 170 -14.95 -4.43 12.35
N GLY A 171 -14.51 -5.51 11.69
CA GLY A 171 -13.27 -6.22 12.06
C GLY A 171 -12.02 -5.38 11.88
N LEU A 172 -11.91 -4.63 10.77
CA LEU A 172 -10.80 -3.70 10.57
C LEU A 172 -10.79 -2.60 11.64
N LYS A 173 -11.96 -2.04 11.97
CA LYS A 173 -12.07 -1.05 13.04
C LYS A 173 -11.69 -1.63 14.40
N HIS A 174 -12.08 -2.87 14.70
CA HIS A 174 -11.77 -3.53 15.96
C HIS A 174 -10.26 -3.55 16.21
N GLU A 175 -9.49 -3.99 15.21
CA GLU A 175 -8.04 -4.13 15.31
C GLU A 175 -7.28 -2.80 15.14
N GLY A 176 -7.67 -1.97 14.16
CA GLY A 176 -6.96 -0.73 13.83
C GLY A 176 -7.51 0.54 14.50
N GLY A 177 -8.56 0.40 15.31
CA GLY A 177 -9.21 1.49 16.03
C GLY A 177 -9.70 2.63 15.15
N ARG A 178 -9.74 3.84 15.73
CA ARG A 178 -10.26 5.04 15.04
C ARG A 178 -9.42 5.46 13.84
N CYS A 179 -8.10 5.18 13.85
CA CYS A 179 -7.22 5.52 12.73
C CYS A 179 -7.61 4.73 11.48
N LEU A 180 -7.75 3.40 11.61
CA LEU A 180 -8.13 2.55 10.49
C LEU A 180 -9.58 2.80 10.05
N GLU A 181 -10.51 3.02 11.00
CA GLU A 181 -11.88 3.41 10.68
C GLU A 181 -11.94 4.64 9.77
N ARG A 182 -11.19 5.70 10.11
CA ARG A 182 -11.17 6.94 9.31
C ARG A 182 -10.65 6.70 7.90
N ARG A 183 -9.56 5.92 7.75
CA ARG A 183 -8.98 5.58 6.44
C ARG A 183 -9.98 4.81 5.58
N VAL A 184 -10.61 3.78 6.14
CA VAL A 184 -11.61 2.95 5.46
C VAL A 184 -12.83 3.79 5.04
N LEU A 185 -13.35 4.63 5.94
CA LEU A 185 -14.49 5.51 5.62
C LEU A 185 -14.14 6.48 4.48
N GLY A 186 -12.96 7.09 4.52
CA GLY A 186 -12.52 8.05 3.51
C GLY A 186 -12.23 7.40 2.15
N PHE A 187 -11.50 6.28 2.15
CA PHE A 187 -11.06 5.63 0.91
C PHE A 187 -12.10 4.67 0.34
N ASN A 188 -12.52 3.68 1.13
CA ASN A 188 -13.38 2.60 0.66
C ASN A 188 -14.86 3.01 0.63
N CYS A 189 -15.33 3.79 1.60
CA CYS A 189 -16.72 4.28 1.62
C CYS A 189 -16.91 5.65 0.95
N ARG A 190 -15.81 6.34 0.57
CA ARG A 190 -15.82 7.67 -0.07
C ARG A 190 -16.57 8.73 0.73
N GLU A 191 -16.55 8.61 2.05
CA GLU A 191 -17.21 9.56 2.95
C GLU A 191 -16.46 10.89 3.01
N ASP A 192 -17.23 11.96 3.26
CA ASP A 192 -16.67 13.30 3.37
C ASP A 192 -15.75 13.43 4.61
N PRO A 193 -14.50 13.90 4.47
CA PRO A 193 -13.57 14.03 5.59
C PRO A 193 -14.12 14.84 6.78
N LEU A 194 -14.92 15.89 6.56
CA LEU A 194 -15.52 16.66 7.66
C LEU A 194 -16.58 15.85 8.40
N LYS A 195 -17.39 15.04 7.70
CA LYS A 195 -18.35 14.13 8.34
C LYS A 195 -17.63 13.10 9.19
N ILE A 196 -16.53 12.54 8.68
CA ILE A 196 -15.69 11.57 9.39
C ILE A 196 -15.05 12.21 10.63
N ALA A 197 -14.45 13.40 10.49
CA ALA A 197 -13.79 14.13 11.57
C ALA A 197 -14.79 14.54 12.66
N GLY A 198 -15.97 15.00 12.25
CA GLY A 198 -17.08 15.38 13.13
C GLY A 198 -17.89 14.21 13.71
N LYS A 199 -17.48 12.95 13.45
CA LYS A 199 -18.20 11.73 13.89
C LYS A 199 -19.67 11.67 13.46
N GLN A 200 -20.01 12.31 12.35
CA GLN A 200 -21.37 12.27 11.78
C GLN A 200 -21.64 10.93 11.07
N VAL A 201 -20.56 10.29 10.61
CA VAL A 201 -20.53 8.95 10.03
C VAL A 201 -19.57 8.04 10.80
N THR A 202 -19.97 6.79 11.01
CA THR A 202 -19.21 5.74 11.70
C THR A 202 -19.47 4.38 11.09
N ILE A 203 -18.53 3.43 11.25
CA ILE A 203 -18.72 2.08 10.71
C ILE A 203 -19.93 1.38 11.35
N GLU A 204 -20.11 1.46 12.67
CA GLU A 204 -21.17 0.72 13.37
C GLU A 204 -22.58 1.20 13.01
N LYS A 205 -22.73 2.51 12.80
CA LYS A 205 -24.03 3.11 12.52
C LYS A 205 -24.38 2.98 11.04
N ASP A 206 -23.44 3.30 10.16
CA ASP A 206 -23.72 3.55 8.75
C ASP A 206 -23.26 2.39 7.85
N TYR A 207 -22.30 1.57 8.31
CA TYR A 207 -21.70 0.47 7.54
C TYR A 207 -21.51 -0.86 8.30
N PRO A 208 -22.45 -1.29 9.18
CA PRO A 208 -22.21 -2.38 10.14
C PRO A 208 -21.90 -3.74 9.51
N ASN A 209 -22.41 -3.99 8.30
CA ASN A 209 -22.28 -5.28 7.61
C ASN A 209 -21.46 -5.17 6.32
N GLN A 210 -20.74 -4.05 6.13
CA GLN A 210 -19.95 -3.86 4.92
C GLN A 210 -18.60 -4.56 5.03
N ALA A 211 -18.10 -5.02 3.88
CA ALA A 211 -16.75 -5.52 3.72
C ALA A 211 -16.13 -4.91 2.45
N CYS A 212 -14.81 -4.73 2.45
CA CYS A 212 -14.08 -4.17 1.31
C CYS A 212 -12.81 -4.97 0.98
N PRO A 213 -12.38 -5.02 -0.28
CA PRO A 213 -11.08 -5.57 -0.62
C PRO A 213 -9.97 -4.66 -0.08
N MET A 214 -8.90 -5.27 0.41
CA MET A 214 -7.69 -4.58 0.89
C MET A 214 -6.47 -5.23 0.25
N PRO A 215 -6.13 -4.89 -1.02
CA PRO A 215 -5.15 -5.63 -1.81
C PRO A 215 -3.78 -5.76 -1.14
N ASP A 216 -3.25 -4.68 -0.58
CA ASP A 216 -1.95 -4.68 0.11
C ASP A 216 -1.99 -5.53 1.38
N LEU A 217 -3.10 -5.49 2.13
CA LEU A 217 -3.30 -6.33 3.30
C LEU A 217 -3.39 -7.81 2.91
N THR A 218 -4.13 -8.14 1.85
CA THR A 218 -4.19 -9.52 1.32
C THR A 218 -2.80 -9.99 0.90
N ALA A 219 -2.03 -9.15 0.21
CA ALA A 219 -0.69 -9.51 -0.22
C ALA A 219 0.25 -9.74 0.96
N PHE A 220 0.18 -8.89 1.98
CA PHE A 220 0.89 -9.04 3.24
C PHE A 220 0.51 -10.35 3.97
N LEU A 221 -0.79 -10.66 4.05
CA LEU A 221 -1.27 -11.88 4.71
C LEU A 221 -0.89 -13.15 3.94
N CYS A 222 -0.88 -13.14 2.60
CA CYS A 222 -0.40 -14.27 1.81
C CYS A 222 1.08 -14.59 2.08
N ALA A 223 1.90 -13.57 2.32
CA ALA A 223 3.31 -13.75 2.62
C ALA A 223 3.56 -14.30 4.03
N LEU A 224 2.73 -13.92 5.02
CA LEU A 224 2.92 -14.31 6.43
C LEU A 224 2.16 -15.56 6.85
N ILE A 225 1.01 -15.84 6.24
CA ILE A 225 0.13 -16.94 6.63
C ILE A 225 0.12 -17.98 5.51
N PRO A 226 0.79 -19.14 5.68
CA PRO A 226 0.77 -20.20 4.68
C PRO A 226 -0.65 -20.62 4.32
N GLY A 227 -0.97 -20.60 3.03
CA GLY A 227 -2.29 -20.97 2.54
C GLY A 227 -3.40 -19.97 2.90
N PHE A 228 -3.05 -18.71 3.21
CA PHE A 228 -4.01 -17.68 3.55
C PHE A 228 -5.16 -17.64 2.54
N ASN A 229 -6.38 -17.79 3.05
CA ASN A 229 -7.59 -17.77 2.24
C ASN A 229 -7.57 -18.74 1.04
N GLY A 230 -6.91 -19.90 1.19
CA GLY A 230 -6.79 -20.88 0.10
C GLY A 230 -5.78 -20.48 -0.98
N SER A 231 -4.89 -19.53 -0.69
CA SER A 231 -3.82 -19.14 -1.62
C SER A 231 -2.97 -20.34 -1.99
N THR A 232 -2.73 -20.52 -3.27
CA THR A 232 -1.83 -21.54 -3.81
C THR A 232 -0.67 -20.90 -4.54
N LEU A 233 0.47 -21.60 -4.61
CA LEU A 233 1.60 -21.16 -5.39
C LEU A 233 1.35 -21.46 -6.88
N GLY A 234 1.40 -20.43 -7.71
CA GLY A 234 1.40 -20.51 -9.16
C GLY A 234 2.57 -19.74 -9.75
N TYR A 235 2.59 -19.62 -11.08
CA TYR A 235 3.59 -18.84 -11.79
C TYR A 235 2.94 -17.93 -12.83
N ALA A 236 3.55 -16.77 -13.03
CA ALA A 236 3.20 -15.85 -14.09
C ALA A 236 4.40 -15.56 -15.00
N GLN A 237 4.16 -15.49 -16.30
CA GLN A 237 5.05 -14.81 -17.24
C GLN A 237 4.51 -13.40 -17.50
N VAL A 238 5.43 -12.47 -17.76
CA VAL A 238 5.10 -11.09 -18.08
C VAL A 238 5.53 -10.83 -19.52
N ASP A 239 4.56 -10.56 -20.39
CA ASP A 239 4.84 -10.11 -21.75
C ASP A 239 4.69 -8.59 -21.86
N ASP A 240 5.46 -8.00 -22.76
CA ASP A 240 5.31 -6.60 -23.15
C ASP A 240 4.57 -6.52 -24.49
N ASP A 241 3.28 -6.17 -24.43
CA ASP A 241 2.48 -5.86 -25.61
C ASP A 241 2.42 -4.34 -25.80
N ASN A 242 3.36 -3.82 -26.60
CA ASN A 242 3.44 -2.42 -26.99
C ASN A 242 3.37 -1.42 -25.82
N GLY A 243 4.04 -1.72 -24.70
CA GLY A 243 4.03 -0.88 -23.50
C GLY A 243 3.01 -1.29 -22.43
N THR A 244 2.21 -2.32 -22.69
CA THR A 244 1.35 -2.94 -21.67
C THR A 244 1.99 -4.23 -21.18
N LEU A 245 2.26 -4.31 -19.88
CA LEU A 245 2.80 -5.52 -19.25
C LEU A 245 1.63 -6.44 -18.87
N ILE A 246 1.53 -7.56 -19.58
CA ILE A 246 0.44 -8.53 -19.43
C ILE A 246 0.96 -9.73 -18.65
N PHE A 247 0.27 -10.09 -17.57
CA PHE A 247 0.58 -11.30 -16.81
C PHE A 247 -0.23 -12.46 -17.38
N ARG A 248 0.45 -13.57 -17.69
CA ARG A 248 -0.17 -14.83 -18.10
C ARG A 248 0.17 -15.92 -17.10
N ARG A 249 -0.85 -16.69 -16.69
CA ARG A 249 -0.64 -17.88 -15.87
C ARG A 249 0.13 -18.92 -16.69
N GLU A 250 1.20 -19.43 -16.11
CA GLU A 250 2.09 -20.39 -16.75
C GLU A 250 2.57 -21.44 -15.74
N SER A 251 3.25 -22.48 -16.24
CA SER A 251 3.85 -23.53 -15.40
C SER A 251 5.20 -23.13 -14.77
N SER A 252 5.79 -22.02 -15.23
CA SER A 252 7.05 -21.46 -14.74
C SER A 252 7.09 -19.96 -14.96
N GLY A 253 7.97 -19.25 -14.24
CA GLY A 253 8.10 -17.79 -14.33
C GLY A 253 8.20 -17.18 -12.95
N ILE A 254 7.63 -15.99 -12.78
CA ILE A 254 7.56 -15.27 -11.52
C ILE A 254 6.61 -16.02 -10.57
N PRO A 255 7.07 -16.48 -9.39
CA PRO A 255 6.20 -17.05 -8.36
C PRO A 255 5.05 -16.11 -8.00
N MET A 256 3.84 -16.63 -7.87
CA MET A 256 2.69 -15.86 -7.44
C MET A 256 1.80 -16.61 -6.44
N TYR A 257 1.20 -15.89 -5.50
CA TYR A 257 0.09 -16.41 -4.71
C TYR A 257 -1.22 -16.17 -5.47
N ASP A 258 -1.85 -17.26 -5.91
CA ASP A 258 -3.15 -17.21 -6.58
C ASP A 258 -4.26 -17.63 -5.62
N ILE A 259 -5.28 -16.77 -5.51
CA ILE A 259 -6.51 -17.02 -4.76
C ILE A 259 -7.65 -17.03 -5.78
N MET A 260 -8.23 -18.21 -6.00
CA MET A 260 -9.29 -18.41 -7.00
C MET A 260 -10.68 -18.06 -6.47
N ASP A 261 -10.90 -18.25 -5.17
CA ASP A 261 -12.21 -18.07 -4.56
C ASP A 261 -12.38 -16.68 -3.96
N ASN A 262 -13.50 -16.05 -4.31
CA ASN A 262 -13.92 -14.81 -3.68
C ASN A 262 -14.50 -15.11 -2.30
N ARG A 263 -13.98 -14.45 -1.26
CA ARG A 263 -14.44 -14.62 0.12
C ARG A 263 -14.55 -13.29 0.84
N SER A 264 -15.61 -13.14 1.62
CA SER A 264 -15.74 -12.06 2.60
C SER A 264 -15.51 -12.61 4.00
N LEU A 265 -14.51 -12.06 4.71
CA LEU A 265 -14.22 -12.37 6.10
C LEU A 265 -15.15 -11.59 7.02
N THR A 266 -15.79 -12.29 7.94
CA THR A 266 -16.59 -11.72 9.02
C THR A 266 -15.72 -10.96 10.02
N GLU A 267 -16.34 -10.16 10.89
CA GLU A 267 -15.62 -9.44 11.96
C GLU A 267 -14.73 -10.39 12.79
N THR A 268 -15.29 -11.50 13.26
CA THR A 268 -14.57 -12.49 14.06
C THR A 268 -13.38 -13.09 13.30
N GLU A 269 -13.51 -13.36 12.00
CA GLU A 269 -12.43 -13.91 11.18
C GLU A 269 -11.32 -12.89 10.94
N VAL A 270 -11.66 -11.62 10.72
CA VAL A 270 -10.66 -10.53 10.58
C VAL A 270 -9.87 -10.37 11.87
N VAL A 271 -10.55 -10.26 13.01
CA VAL A 271 -9.93 -10.14 14.35
C VAL A 271 -9.02 -11.33 14.61
N ALA A 272 -9.51 -12.56 14.42
CA ALA A 272 -8.72 -13.77 14.64
C ALA A 272 -7.48 -13.83 13.74
N THR A 273 -7.61 -13.44 12.48
CA THR A 273 -6.48 -13.42 11.52
C THR A 273 -5.40 -12.44 11.96
N LEU A 274 -5.78 -11.18 12.24
CA LEU A 274 -4.81 -10.13 12.57
C LEU A 274 -4.19 -10.35 13.95
N SER A 275 -4.99 -10.76 14.95
CA SER A 275 -4.48 -11.12 16.28
C SER A 275 -3.50 -12.31 16.23
N SER A 276 -3.67 -13.24 15.29
CA SER A 276 -2.74 -14.38 15.15
C SER A 276 -1.33 -13.97 14.73
N LEU A 277 -1.18 -12.87 14.00
CA LEU A 277 0.12 -12.34 13.60
C LEU A 277 0.90 -11.79 14.81
N ALA A 278 0.21 -11.10 15.72
CA ALA A 278 0.82 -10.57 16.94
C ALA A 278 1.29 -11.70 17.87
N ALA A 279 0.51 -12.79 17.96
CA ALA A 279 0.83 -13.93 18.83
C ALA A 279 1.99 -14.80 18.33
N ARG A 280 2.28 -14.80 17.03
CA ARG A 280 3.38 -15.58 16.43
C ARG A 280 4.76 -14.95 16.61
N GLY A 281 4.82 -13.71 17.10
CA GLY A 281 6.07 -12.95 17.14
C GLY A 281 6.48 -12.38 15.77
N ASP A 282 5.78 -12.75 14.68
CA ASP A 282 6.00 -12.26 13.31
C ASP A 282 5.88 -10.73 13.20
N VAL A 283 5.12 -10.08 14.09
CA VAL A 283 5.01 -8.62 14.18
C VAL A 283 5.94 -8.01 15.24
N SER A 284 6.41 -8.80 16.21
CA SER A 284 7.35 -8.32 17.24
C SER A 284 8.77 -8.10 16.70
N GLU A 285 9.13 -8.76 15.59
CA GLU A 285 10.36 -8.49 14.84
C GLU A 285 10.23 -7.34 13.82
N LEU A 286 9.00 -6.82 13.61
CA LEU A 286 8.70 -5.65 12.76
C LEU A 286 8.62 -4.34 13.56
N ALA A 287 8.91 -4.38 14.87
CA ALA A 287 9.03 -3.18 15.69
C ALA A 287 10.33 -2.44 15.36
N LEU A 288 10.23 -1.45 14.48
CA LEU A 288 11.18 -0.34 14.37
C LEU A 288 11.02 0.61 15.56
#